data_AF-A0A924TDF1-F1
#
_entry.id   AF-A0A924TDF1-F1
#
_cell.length_a   1.000
_cell.length_b   1.000
_cell.length_c   1.000
_cell.angle_alpha   90.00
_cell.angle_beta   90.00
_cell.angle_gamma   90.00
#
_symmetry.space_group_name_H-M   'P 1'
#
loop_
_entity.id
_entity.type
_entity.pdbx_description
1 polymer ?
#
loop_
_entity_poly.entity_id
_entity_poly.type
_entity_poly.pdbx_seq_one_letter_code
_entity_poly.pdbx_strand_id
1 'polypeptide(L)'
;MTAQPYMRVLLKLSGEQLSGKYDNGIDSEFGAWLAAEIKKVVNTGVQVVIMVGGGNYARGAQLAGHGIQRVTADNIGMLATMMNGLALADICKAHELPAIVITNIKADQVADQFTHRRAESHLAKSRVVIVAGGIGRPYLTTDTAAVALALELDCQVVLKATKVDGVYDKDPSKYKDAIKVDHISFQDAVADDAIRVMDKAALGLAMEHELPIIIFNATQPDTILKAAHGDHTGTIIGIS
;
A
#
# COMPACT_ATOMS: atom_id res chain seq x y z
N MET A 1 -26.93 -7.50 7.50
CA MET A 1 -26.09 -6.98 8.61
C MET A 1 -24.92 -6.28 7.94
N THR A 2 -24.79 -4.96 8.12
CA THR A 2 -23.65 -4.22 7.57
C THR A 2 -22.37 -4.74 8.23
N ALA A 3 -21.34 -5.06 7.45
CA ALA A 3 -20.06 -5.49 7.97
C ALA A 3 -19.54 -4.44 8.98
N GLN A 4 -18.95 -4.91 10.08
CA GLN A 4 -18.32 -4.01 11.04
C GLN A 4 -17.00 -3.51 10.44
N PRO A 5 -16.70 -2.21 10.51
CA PRO A 5 -15.45 -1.71 9.97
C PRO A 5 -14.25 -2.32 10.67
N TYR A 6 -13.18 -2.53 9.92
CA TYR A 6 -11.90 -2.89 10.50
C TYR A 6 -11.46 -1.78 11.44
N MET A 7 -10.97 -2.14 12.63
CA MET A 7 -10.37 -1.20 13.58
C MET A 7 -9.10 -0.57 13.00
N ARG A 8 -8.32 -1.35 12.25
CA ARG A 8 -7.06 -0.92 11.66
C ARG A 8 -6.78 -1.58 10.33
N VAL A 9 -6.38 -0.77 9.35
CA VAL A 9 -6.07 -1.21 7.99
C VAL A 9 -4.70 -0.71 7.55
N LEU A 10 -4.03 -1.49 6.71
CA LEU A 10 -2.87 -1.01 5.98
C LEU A 10 -3.25 -0.75 4.51
N LEU A 11 -3.16 0.50 4.09
CA LEU A 11 -3.34 0.93 2.70
C LEU A 11 -1.99 0.93 1.97
N LYS A 12 -1.81 0.00 1.04
CA LYS A 12 -0.62 -0.04 0.18
C LYS A 12 -0.88 0.74 -1.10
N LEU A 13 -0.07 1.77 -1.32
CA LEU A 13 -0.09 2.61 -2.52
C LEU A 13 1.13 2.32 -3.39
N SER A 14 0.94 2.16 -4.69
CA SER A 14 2.05 2.14 -5.66
C SER A 14 2.54 3.56 -5.92
N GLY A 15 3.85 3.73 -6.14
CA GLY A 15 4.42 5.05 -6.45
C GLY A 15 3.86 5.62 -7.75
N GLU A 16 3.61 4.75 -8.73
CA GLU A 16 3.02 5.04 -10.04
C GLU A 16 1.56 5.48 -9.97
N GLN A 17 0.87 5.24 -8.85
CA GLN A 17 -0.44 5.85 -8.61
C GLN A 17 -0.27 7.30 -8.17
N LEU A 18 0.76 7.61 -7.38
CA LEU A 18 1.03 8.96 -6.91
C LEU A 18 1.49 9.91 -8.00
N SER A 19 2.05 9.41 -9.11
CA SER A 19 2.39 10.27 -10.25
C SER A 19 1.15 10.78 -10.99
N GLY A 20 -0.03 10.18 -10.78
CA GLY A 20 -1.30 10.64 -11.34
C GLY A 20 -1.23 10.82 -12.86
N LYS A 21 -1.43 12.06 -13.32
CA LYS A 21 -1.34 12.45 -14.75
C LYS A 21 0.09 12.64 -15.27
N TYR A 22 1.11 12.57 -14.42
CA TYR A 22 2.51 12.77 -14.77
C TYR A 22 3.27 11.45 -14.92
N ASP A 23 4.34 11.48 -15.72
CA ASP A 23 5.23 10.33 -15.95
C ASP A 23 6.17 10.05 -14.77
N ASN A 24 6.48 11.08 -13.98
CA ASN A 24 7.36 11.03 -12.81
C ASN A 24 6.94 12.11 -11.80
N GLY A 25 7.33 11.97 -10.54
CA GLY A 25 6.98 12.90 -9.48
C GLY A 25 5.66 12.53 -8.81
N ILE A 26 5.04 13.54 -8.19
CA ILE A 26 3.79 13.39 -7.45
C ILE A 26 2.78 14.37 -8.03
N ASP A 27 1.60 13.86 -8.33
CA ASP A 27 0.43 14.64 -8.66
C ASP A 27 -0.26 15.10 -7.37
N SER A 28 -0.08 16.37 -7.03
CA SER A 28 -0.67 16.95 -5.82
C SER A 28 -2.20 16.98 -5.87
N GLU A 29 -2.82 17.06 -7.05
CA GLU A 29 -4.28 17.00 -7.18
C GLU A 29 -4.80 15.59 -6.85
N PHE A 30 -4.12 14.56 -7.36
CA PHE A 30 -4.43 13.18 -7.00
C PHE A 30 -4.17 12.92 -5.51
N GLY A 31 -3.06 13.42 -4.97
CA GLY A 31 -2.76 13.33 -3.54
C GLY A 31 -3.83 14.00 -2.67
N ALA A 32 -4.31 15.18 -3.06
CA ALA A 32 -5.40 15.89 -2.38
C ALA A 32 -6.70 15.08 -2.38
N TRP A 33 -7.05 14.51 -3.53
CA TRP A 33 -8.20 13.61 -3.65
C TRP A 33 -8.05 12.38 -2.75
N LEU A 34 -6.88 11.74 -2.76
CA LEU A 34 -6.59 10.59 -1.93
C LEU A 34 -6.67 10.92 -0.42
N ALA A 35 -6.16 12.08 -0.01
CA ALA A 35 -6.29 12.56 1.36
C ALA A 35 -7.77 12.72 1.78
N ALA A 36 -8.62 13.23 0.89
CA ALA A 36 -10.06 13.33 1.15
C ALA A 36 -10.71 11.94 1.30
N GLU A 37 -10.36 10.96 0.46
CA GLU A 37 -10.87 9.59 0.57
C GLU A 37 -10.41 8.90 1.86
N ILE A 38 -9.15 9.06 2.24
CA ILE A 38 -8.62 8.49 3.50
C ILE A 38 -9.26 9.17 4.71
N LYS A 39 -9.53 10.48 4.64
CA LYS A 39 -10.22 11.21 5.71
C LYS A 39 -11.61 10.64 5.98
N LYS A 40 -12.33 10.18 4.95
CA LYS A 40 -13.62 9.48 5.13
C LYS A 40 -13.48 8.23 6.01
N VAL A 41 -12.42 7.44 5.79
CA VAL A 41 -12.10 6.23 6.57
C VAL A 41 -11.74 6.59 8.01
N VAL A 42 -10.83 7.55 8.20
CA VAL A 42 -10.40 7.97 9.54
C VAL A 42 -11.56 8.55 10.36
N ASN A 43 -12.50 9.24 9.71
CA ASN A 43 -13.69 9.79 10.36
C ASN A 43 -14.66 8.72 10.91
N THR A 44 -14.55 7.46 10.48
CA THR A 44 -15.32 6.35 11.06
C THR A 44 -14.64 5.71 12.27
N GLY A 45 -13.45 6.20 12.65
CA GLY A 45 -12.65 5.68 13.76
C GLY A 45 -11.62 4.63 13.36
N VAL A 46 -11.55 4.25 12.08
CA VAL A 46 -10.55 3.31 11.57
C VAL A 46 -9.16 3.94 11.62
N GLN A 47 -8.20 3.21 12.17
CA GLN A 47 -6.79 3.57 12.14
C GLN A 47 -6.17 3.17 10.79
N VAL A 48 -5.48 4.11 10.14
CA VAL A 48 -4.91 3.89 8.80
C VAL A 48 -3.39 3.97 8.85
N VAL A 49 -2.75 2.87 8.44
CA VAL A 49 -1.33 2.80 8.10
C VAL A 49 -1.20 2.87 6.59
N ILE A 50 -0.26 3.64 6.06
CA ILE A 50 0.03 3.71 4.62
C ILE A 50 1.42 3.17 4.35
N MET A 51 1.53 2.22 3.43
CA MET A 51 2.80 1.82 2.84
C MET A 51 2.90 2.34 1.41
N VAL A 52 3.90 3.16 1.13
CA VAL A 52 4.04 3.84 -0.17
C VAL A 52 5.19 3.29 -0.99
N GLY A 53 4.92 2.96 -2.26
CA GLY A 53 5.93 2.57 -3.24
C GLY A 53 6.72 3.77 -3.78
N GLY A 54 7.89 3.52 -4.37
CA GLY A 54 8.79 4.57 -4.90
C GLY A 54 8.91 4.60 -6.42
N GLY A 55 8.15 3.77 -7.13
CA GLY A 55 8.38 3.48 -8.54
C GLY A 55 8.06 4.61 -9.52
N ASN A 56 7.40 5.67 -9.09
CA ASN A 56 7.30 6.93 -9.83
C ASN A 56 8.66 7.62 -10.00
N TYR A 57 9.52 7.59 -8.98
CA TYR A 57 10.86 8.17 -9.06
C TYR A 57 11.93 7.15 -9.47
N ALA A 58 11.88 5.95 -8.88
CA ALA A 58 12.91 4.94 -9.06
C ALA A 58 12.40 3.52 -8.79
N ARG A 59 12.65 2.61 -9.74
CA ARG A 59 12.48 1.17 -9.54
C ARG A 59 13.86 0.49 -9.51
N GLY A 60 14.23 -0.08 -8.37
CA GLY A 60 15.55 -0.71 -8.18
C GLY A 60 15.89 -1.76 -9.24
N ALA A 61 14.93 -2.63 -9.60
CA ALA A 61 15.13 -3.63 -10.64
C ALA A 61 15.42 -3.05 -12.03
N GLN A 62 14.95 -1.84 -12.34
CA GLN A 62 15.20 -1.18 -13.62
C GLN A 62 16.52 -0.38 -13.62
N LEU A 63 16.95 0.07 -12.44
CA LEU A 63 18.21 0.78 -12.26
C LEU A 63 19.42 -0.15 -12.16
N ALA A 64 19.21 -1.41 -11.75
CA ALA A 64 20.28 -2.39 -11.66
C ALA A 64 20.86 -2.72 -13.05
N GLY A 65 22.18 -2.81 -13.13
CA GLY A 65 22.92 -3.01 -14.39
C GLY A 65 23.82 -1.83 -14.73
N HIS A 66 24.61 -1.96 -15.80
CA HIS A 66 25.54 -0.93 -16.27
C HIS A 66 26.45 -0.34 -15.17
N GLY A 67 26.83 -1.15 -14.17
CA GLY A 67 27.68 -0.76 -13.04
C GLY A 67 26.93 -0.48 -11.72
N ILE A 68 25.60 -0.32 -11.74
CA ILE A 68 24.78 -0.17 -10.54
C ILE A 68 24.44 -1.56 -9.99
N GLN A 69 24.87 -1.84 -8.76
CA GLN A 69 24.56 -3.08 -8.06
C GLN A 69 23.10 -3.11 -7.59
N ARG A 70 22.51 -4.31 -7.57
CA ARG A 70 21.11 -4.50 -7.13
C ARG A 70 20.83 -3.92 -5.75
N VAL A 71 21.75 -4.11 -4.81
CA VAL A 71 21.66 -3.55 -3.45
C VAL A 71 21.53 -2.01 -3.47
N THR A 72 22.38 -1.34 -4.25
CA THR A 72 22.33 0.12 -4.40
C THR A 72 21.04 0.56 -5.07
N ALA A 73 20.60 -0.14 -6.10
CA ALA A 73 19.37 0.17 -6.81
C ALA A 73 18.12 0.07 -5.91
N ASP A 74 18.05 -0.96 -5.07
CA ASP A 74 16.96 -1.11 -4.10
C ASP A 74 17.02 -0.03 -3.01
N ASN A 75 18.21 0.36 -2.56
CA ASN A 75 18.38 1.50 -1.65
C ASN A 75 17.85 2.81 -2.26
N ILE A 76 18.11 3.07 -3.54
CA ILE A 76 17.55 4.22 -4.27
C ILE A 76 16.01 4.13 -4.29
N GLY A 77 15.45 2.94 -4.55
CA GLY A 77 14.01 2.72 -4.47
C GLY A 77 13.43 3.02 -3.08
N MET A 78 14.11 2.62 -2.00
CA MET A 78 13.69 2.94 -0.64
C MET A 78 13.76 4.45 -0.36
N LEU A 79 14.77 5.17 -0.84
CA LEU A 79 14.82 6.64 -0.74
C LEU A 79 13.66 7.30 -1.50
N ALA A 80 13.29 6.77 -2.67
CA ALA A 80 12.12 7.23 -3.41
C ALA A 80 10.81 7.04 -2.61
N THR A 81 10.66 5.97 -1.83
CA THR A 81 9.51 5.84 -0.92
C THR A 81 9.50 6.93 0.16
N MET A 82 10.67 7.36 0.66
CA MET A 82 10.76 8.45 1.64
C MET A 82 10.34 9.79 1.01
N MET A 83 10.73 10.05 -0.24
CA MET A 83 10.27 11.23 -0.99
C MET A 83 8.75 11.27 -1.08
N ASN A 84 8.13 10.15 -1.46
CA ASN A 84 6.67 10.04 -1.51
C ASN A 84 6.02 10.19 -0.14
N GLY A 85 6.59 9.57 0.90
CA GLY A 85 6.04 9.64 2.26
C GLY A 85 6.03 11.06 2.81
N LEU A 86 7.08 11.84 2.58
CA LEU A 86 7.17 13.25 2.98
C LEU A 86 6.09 14.09 2.31
N ALA A 87 6.01 14.02 0.99
CA ALA A 87 5.03 14.79 0.22
C ALA A 87 3.60 14.41 0.56
N LEU A 88 3.30 13.11 0.67
CA LEU A 88 1.96 12.63 1.04
C LEU A 88 1.58 13.07 2.46
N ALA A 89 2.52 13.07 3.41
CA ALA A 89 2.24 13.54 4.77
C ALA A 89 1.84 15.02 4.78
N ASP A 90 2.52 15.88 4.02
CA ASP A 90 2.21 17.30 3.95
C ASP A 90 0.92 17.58 3.17
N ILE A 91 0.66 16.84 2.10
CA ILE A 91 -0.63 16.89 1.39
C ILE A 91 -1.77 16.52 2.34
N CYS A 92 -1.66 15.41 3.08
CA CYS A 92 -2.68 15.02 4.06
C CYS A 92 -2.92 16.14 5.09
N LYS A 93 -1.86 16.73 5.67
CA LYS A 93 -1.99 17.84 6.63
C LYS A 93 -2.67 19.07 6.02
N ALA A 94 -2.33 19.43 4.77
CA ALA A 94 -2.94 20.55 4.07
C ALA A 94 -4.46 20.36 3.84
N HIS A 95 -4.93 19.11 3.82
CA HIS A 95 -6.34 18.73 3.75
C HIS A 95 -6.95 18.34 5.11
N GLU A 96 -6.33 18.81 6.20
CA GLU A 96 -6.77 18.60 7.59
C GLU A 96 -6.89 17.11 7.97
N LEU A 97 -6.08 16.26 7.37
CA LEU A 97 -5.90 14.87 7.74
C LEU A 97 -4.57 14.74 8.49
N PRO A 98 -4.57 14.61 9.83
CA PRO A 98 -3.33 14.48 10.59
C PRO A 98 -2.53 13.27 10.13
N ALA A 99 -1.35 13.50 9.54
CA ALA A 99 -0.49 12.45 9.04
C ALA A 99 0.96 12.67 9.49
N ILE A 100 1.69 11.57 9.67
CA ILE A 100 3.12 11.55 9.97
C ILE A 100 3.82 10.54 9.08
N VAL A 101 5.03 10.87 8.65
CA VAL A 101 5.92 9.91 8.00
C VAL A 101 6.90 9.35 9.02
N ILE A 102 7.04 8.03 9.05
CA ILE A 102 8.07 7.32 9.79
C ILE A 102 8.82 6.39 8.84
N THR A 103 10.13 6.20 9.06
CA THR A 103 11.00 5.53 8.08
C THR A 103 11.81 4.38 8.67
N ASN A 104 11.89 3.27 7.94
CA ASN A 104 12.78 2.14 8.26
C ASN A 104 14.26 2.43 8.00
N ILE A 105 14.57 3.52 7.28
CA ILE A 105 15.92 4.04 7.10
C ILE A 105 16.12 5.21 8.06
N LYS A 106 17.17 5.15 8.89
CA LYS A 106 17.51 6.23 9.82
C LYS A 106 17.94 7.48 9.05
N ALA A 107 17.15 8.54 9.15
CA ALA A 107 17.39 9.84 8.52
C ALA A 107 16.91 10.97 9.44
N ASP A 108 17.62 11.18 10.54
CA ASP A 108 17.19 12.00 11.69
C ASP A 108 16.80 13.45 11.34
N GLN A 109 17.35 14.03 10.27
CA GLN A 109 17.01 15.39 9.81
C GLN A 109 15.74 15.45 8.95
N VAL A 110 15.22 14.31 8.50
CA VAL A 110 14.22 14.22 7.43
C VAL A 110 12.90 13.64 7.95
N ALA A 111 12.96 12.51 8.66
CA ALA A 111 11.78 11.82 9.15
C ALA A 111 12.11 10.97 10.39
N ASP A 112 11.13 10.79 11.27
CA ASP A 112 11.28 9.97 12.46
C ASP A 112 11.54 8.50 12.09
N GLN A 113 12.48 7.87 12.79
CA GLN A 113 12.74 6.45 12.61
C GLN A 113 11.52 5.62 13.04
N PHE A 114 11.16 4.63 12.23
CA PHE A 114 10.14 3.63 12.54
C PHE A 114 10.55 2.84 13.79
N THR A 115 9.61 2.78 14.73
CA THR A 115 9.58 1.77 15.79
C THR A 115 8.11 1.45 16.03
N HIS A 116 7.80 0.19 16.34
CA HIS A 116 6.45 -0.23 16.70
C HIS A 116 5.77 0.75 17.69
N ARG A 117 6.46 1.11 18.78
CA ARG A 117 5.92 2.03 19.82
C ARG A 117 5.61 3.44 19.30
N ARG A 118 6.42 3.98 18.38
CA ARG A 118 6.16 5.30 17.78
C ARG A 118 4.93 5.24 16.87
N ALA A 119 4.86 4.21 16.02
CA ALA A 119 3.70 3.99 15.15
C ALA A 119 2.41 3.88 15.97
N GLU A 120 2.38 3.02 16.99
CA GLU A 120 1.25 2.89 17.92
C GLU A 120 0.86 4.22 18.57
N SER A 121 1.83 5.00 19.05
CA SER A 121 1.55 6.30 19.67
C SER A 121 0.87 7.29 18.73
N HIS A 122 1.16 7.22 17.43
CA HIS A 122 0.52 8.06 16.42
C HIS A 122 -0.86 7.55 16.05
N LEU A 123 -1.03 6.24 15.88
CA LEU A 123 -2.32 5.60 15.59
C LEU A 123 -3.32 5.85 16.72
N ALA A 124 -2.88 5.77 17.99
CA ALA A 124 -3.69 6.09 19.16
C ALA A 124 -4.17 7.55 19.23
N LYS A 125 -3.55 8.46 18.46
CA LYS A 125 -3.93 9.88 18.33
C LYS A 125 -4.71 10.14 17.05
N SER A 126 -5.25 9.10 16.42
CA SER A 126 -5.97 9.14 15.14
C SER A 126 -5.19 9.82 14.02
N ARG A 127 -3.86 9.70 14.04
CA ARG A 127 -3.01 10.15 12.93
C ARG A 127 -2.81 9.02 11.95
N VAL A 128 -2.86 9.34 10.67
CA VAL A 128 -2.42 8.45 9.60
C VAL A 128 -0.91 8.26 9.71
N VAL A 129 -0.46 7.01 9.76
CA VAL A 129 0.97 6.67 9.83
C VAL A 129 1.43 6.23 8.44
N ILE A 130 2.25 7.04 7.80
CA ILE A 130 2.88 6.71 6.52
C ILE A 130 4.24 6.09 6.81
N VAL A 131 4.40 4.81 6.47
CA VAL A 131 5.69 4.12 6.60
C VAL A 131 6.43 4.18 5.28
N ALA A 132 7.68 4.63 5.33
CA ALA A 132 8.60 4.72 4.21
C ALA A 132 9.90 3.94 4.48
N GLY A 133 10.74 3.83 3.46
CA GLY A 133 11.98 3.07 3.49
C GLY A 133 11.79 1.57 3.26
N GLY A 134 10.65 1.13 2.71
CA GLY A 134 10.35 -0.29 2.52
C GLY A 134 10.45 -1.06 3.83
N ILE A 135 11.21 -2.15 3.86
CA ILE A 135 11.60 -2.89 5.08
C ILE A 135 13.05 -2.58 5.50
N GLY A 136 13.68 -1.56 4.89
CA GLY A 136 15.08 -1.19 5.14
C GLY A 136 16.11 -2.22 4.62
N ARG A 137 15.68 -3.22 3.83
CA ARG A 137 16.54 -4.28 3.28
C ARG A 137 16.34 -4.43 1.78
N PRO A 138 17.42 -4.55 0.98
CA PRO A 138 17.35 -4.90 -0.44
C PRO A 138 16.69 -6.26 -0.70
N TYR A 139 16.36 -6.53 -1.97
CA TYR A 139 15.70 -7.74 -2.48
C TYR A 139 14.24 -7.95 -2.09
N LEU A 140 13.69 -7.09 -1.23
CA LEU A 140 12.29 -7.15 -0.80
C LEU A 140 11.47 -6.06 -1.49
N THR A 141 10.22 -6.38 -1.78
CA THR A 141 9.29 -5.44 -2.42
C THR A 141 8.56 -4.60 -1.37
N THR A 142 7.85 -3.56 -1.82
CA THR A 142 6.95 -2.82 -0.96
C THR A 142 5.66 -3.58 -0.64
N ASP A 143 5.35 -4.63 -1.40
CA ASP A 143 4.24 -5.54 -1.11
C ASP A 143 4.60 -6.46 0.07
N THR A 144 5.80 -7.05 0.09
CA THR A 144 6.28 -7.82 1.24
C THR A 144 6.35 -6.96 2.50
N ALA A 145 6.87 -5.74 2.36
CA ALA A 145 6.97 -4.81 3.47
C ALA A 145 5.59 -4.33 3.97
N ALA A 146 4.60 -4.19 3.09
CA ALA A 146 3.22 -3.89 3.47
C ALA A 146 2.62 -5.01 4.34
N VAL A 147 2.79 -6.27 3.96
CA VAL A 147 2.30 -7.42 4.75
C VAL A 147 3.02 -7.49 6.10
N ALA A 148 4.35 -7.36 6.11
CA ALA A 148 5.13 -7.39 7.36
C ALA A 148 4.73 -6.27 8.33
N LEU A 149 4.54 -5.05 7.84
CA LEU A 149 4.09 -3.91 8.66
C LEU A 149 2.64 -4.06 9.13
N ALA A 150 1.78 -4.64 8.31
CA ALA A 150 0.40 -4.90 8.69
C ALA A 150 0.35 -5.87 9.87
N LEU A 151 1.16 -6.93 9.84
CA LEU A 151 1.32 -7.86 10.96
C LEU A 151 1.95 -7.18 12.18
N GLU A 152 3.03 -6.42 12.00
CA GLU A 152 3.71 -5.74 13.11
C GLU A 152 2.80 -4.73 13.81
N LEU A 153 1.89 -4.09 13.08
CA LEU A 153 0.96 -3.09 13.60
C LEU A 153 -0.46 -3.63 13.68
N ASP A 154 -0.68 -4.93 13.89
CA ASP A 154 -2.00 -5.53 14.14
C ASP A 154 -3.13 -5.04 13.19
N CYS A 155 -2.79 -4.79 11.93
CA CYS A 155 -3.77 -4.43 10.91
C CYS A 155 -4.59 -5.67 10.54
N GLN A 156 -5.90 -5.51 10.42
CA GLN A 156 -6.80 -6.64 10.15
C GLN A 156 -6.89 -6.98 8.66
N VAL A 157 -6.41 -6.10 7.79
CA VAL A 157 -6.43 -6.27 6.33
C VAL A 157 -5.36 -5.41 5.66
N VAL A 158 -4.82 -5.90 4.55
CA VAL A 158 -4.02 -5.12 3.60
C VAL A 158 -4.89 -4.70 2.42
N LEU A 159 -5.12 -3.40 2.30
CA LEU A 159 -5.82 -2.77 1.18
C LEU A 159 -4.79 -2.40 0.11
N LYS A 160 -4.67 -3.19 -0.95
CA LYS A 160 -3.72 -2.92 -2.04
C LYS A 160 -4.42 -2.19 -3.17
N ALA A 161 -4.12 -0.90 -3.26
CA ALA A 161 -4.58 -0.05 -4.34
C ALA A 161 -3.91 -0.42 -5.66
N THR A 162 -4.69 -0.55 -6.73
CA THR A 162 -4.18 -0.76 -8.09
C THR A 162 -4.92 0.12 -9.11
N LYS A 163 -4.53 0.05 -10.39
CA LYS A 163 -5.23 0.73 -11.50
C LYS A 163 -6.42 -0.07 -12.03
N VAL A 164 -6.46 -1.38 -11.77
CA VAL A 164 -7.58 -2.27 -12.11
C VAL A 164 -8.46 -2.46 -10.89
N ASP A 165 -9.73 -2.78 -11.08
CA ASP A 165 -10.72 -2.89 -10.00
C ASP A 165 -10.73 -4.26 -9.31
N GLY A 166 -9.71 -5.09 -9.52
CA GLY A 166 -9.55 -6.39 -8.87
C GLY A 166 -8.58 -7.30 -9.60
N VAL A 167 -8.66 -8.59 -9.28
CA VAL A 167 -7.95 -9.66 -9.98
C VAL A 167 -8.89 -10.28 -11.01
N TYR A 168 -8.33 -10.58 -12.17
CA TYR A 168 -9.03 -11.20 -13.28
C TYR A 168 -8.43 -12.58 -13.56
N ASP A 169 -9.26 -13.47 -14.12
CA ASP A 169 -8.83 -14.78 -14.63
C ASP A 169 -7.74 -14.69 -15.72
N LYS A 170 -7.68 -13.56 -16.43
CA LYS A 170 -6.65 -13.22 -17.43
C LYS A 170 -6.50 -11.71 -17.57
N ASP A 171 -5.43 -11.27 -18.22
CA ASP A 171 -5.10 -9.84 -18.37
C ASP A 171 -6.22 -9.05 -19.10
N PRO A 172 -6.97 -8.18 -18.40
CA PRO A 172 -8.11 -7.47 -18.99
C PRO A 172 -7.69 -6.42 -20.02
N SER A 173 -6.40 -6.05 -20.07
CA SER A 173 -5.87 -5.14 -21.10
C SER A 173 -5.66 -5.86 -22.44
N LYS A 174 -5.53 -7.19 -22.43
CA LYS A 174 -5.30 -8.02 -23.62
C LYS A 174 -6.53 -8.80 -24.04
N TYR A 175 -7.35 -9.22 -23.08
CA TYR A 175 -8.49 -10.10 -23.28
C TYR A 175 -9.78 -9.40 -22.86
N LYS A 176 -10.67 -9.14 -23.82
CA LYS A 176 -11.95 -8.45 -23.58
C LYS A 176 -12.95 -9.29 -22.79
N ASP A 177 -12.76 -10.60 -22.78
CA ASP A 177 -13.57 -11.59 -22.07
C ASP A 177 -12.98 -11.95 -20.70
N ALA A 178 -12.08 -11.12 -20.15
CA ALA A 178 -11.56 -11.26 -18.81
C ALA A 178 -12.67 -11.07 -17.77
N ILE A 179 -12.76 -12.00 -16.83
CA ILE A 179 -13.77 -12.03 -15.77
C ILE A 179 -13.09 -11.69 -14.45
N LYS A 180 -13.63 -10.67 -13.77
CA LYS A 180 -13.17 -10.31 -12.43
C LYS A 180 -13.59 -11.39 -11.44
N VAL A 181 -12.66 -11.78 -10.58
CA VAL A 181 -12.89 -12.75 -9.51
C VAL A 181 -13.16 -12.00 -8.22
N ASP A 182 -14.22 -12.34 -7.49
CA ASP A 182 -14.55 -11.65 -6.23
C ASP A 182 -13.73 -12.15 -5.04
N HIS A 183 -13.39 -13.45 -5.05
CA HIS A 183 -12.62 -14.10 -3.99
C HIS A 183 -11.63 -15.11 -4.56
N ILE A 184 -10.40 -15.11 -4.05
CA ILE A 184 -9.33 -16.05 -4.42
C ILE A 184 -8.72 -16.60 -3.13
N SER A 185 -8.53 -17.92 -3.03
CA SER A 185 -7.84 -18.49 -1.88
C SER A 185 -6.35 -18.14 -1.92
N PHE A 186 -5.67 -18.11 -0.76
CA PHE A 186 -4.21 -17.91 -0.75
C PHE A 186 -3.47 -18.95 -1.59
N GLN A 187 -3.93 -20.20 -1.55
CA GLN A 187 -3.31 -21.30 -2.29
C GLN A 187 -3.38 -21.07 -3.80
N ASP A 188 -4.55 -20.66 -4.30
CA ASP A 188 -4.75 -20.34 -5.71
C ASP A 188 -3.91 -19.12 -6.12
N ALA A 189 -3.90 -18.07 -5.29
CA ALA A 189 -3.12 -16.86 -5.55
C ALA A 189 -1.60 -17.10 -5.58
N VAL A 190 -1.09 -18.07 -4.80
CA VAL A 190 0.34 -18.45 -4.79
C VAL A 190 0.68 -19.39 -5.95
N ALA A 191 -0.24 -20.29 -6.31
CA ALA A 191 -0.02 -21.32 -7.32
C ALA A 191 -0.13 -20.78 -8.76
N ASP A 192 -0.98 -19.78 -9.01
CA ASP A 192 -1.24 -19.27 -10.35
C ASP A 192 -0.32 -18.10 -10.72
N ASP A 193 0.65 -18.35 -11.60
CA ASP A 193 1.55 -17.32 -12.13
C ASP A 193 0.85 -16.25 -12.99
N ALA A 194 -0.41 -16.48 -13.40
CA ALA A 194 -1.24 -15.48 -14.07
C ALA A 194 -1.80 -14.44 -13.07
N ILE A 195 -1.97 -14.83 -11.80
CA ILE A 195 -2.44 -13.96 -10.71
C ILE A 195 -1.25 -13.13 -10.20
N ARG A 196 -0.84 -12.14 -10.99
CA ARG A 196 0.29 -11.23 -10.68
C ARG A 196 -0.11 -10.09 -9.76
N VAL A 197 -0.63 -10.44 -8.59
CA VAL A 197 -1.19 -9.45 -7.66
C VAL A 197 -0.11 -8.86 -6.76
N MET A 198 0.76 -9.71 -6.21
CA MET A 198 1.87 -9.38 -5.32
C MET A 198 3.01 -10.38 -5.56
N ASP A 199 4.20 -10.14 -5.02
CA ASP A 199 5.23 -11.16 -5.02
C ASP A 199 4.88 -12.34 -4.10
N LYS A 200 5.44 -13.52 -4.41
CA LYS A 200 5.16 -14.76 -3.68
C LYS A 200 5.59 -14.70 -2.21
N ALA A 201 6.59 -13.91 -1.86
CA ALA A 201 7.01 -13.78 -0.46
C ALA A 201 5.96 -13.02 0.36
N ALA A 202 5.38 -11.96 -0.20
CA ALA A 202 4.29 -11.23 0.42
C ALA A 202 3.02 -12.10 0.58
N LEU A 203 2.64 -12.84 -0.48
CA LEU A 203 1.48 -13.74 -0.42
C LEU A 203 1.69 -14.88 0.58
N GLY A 204 2.88 -15.49 0.60
CA GLY A 204 3.22 -16.54 1.57
C GLY A 204 3.13 -16.05 3.01
N LEU A 205 3.70 -14.88 3.30
CA LEU A 205 3.62 -14.28 4.64
C LEU A 205 2.18 -13.95 5.05
N ALA A 206 1.37 -13.43 4.13
CA ALA A 206 -0.05 -13.15 4.40
C ALA A 206 -0.83 -14.45 4.66
N MET A 207 -0.54 -15.51 3.89
CA MET A 207 -1.16 -16.83 4.06
C MET A 207 -0.81 -17.46 5.41
N GLU A 208 0.45 -17.41 5.83
CA GLU A 208 0.92 -17.98 7.10
C GLU A 208 0.21 -17.38 8.32
N HIS A 209 -0.20 -16.12 8.21
CA HIS A 209 -0.86 -15.38 9.29
C HIS A 209 -2.35 -15.12 9.03
N GLU A 210 -2.92 -15.73 7.99
CA GLU A 210 -4.33 -15.56 7.60
C GLU A 210 -4.75 -14.08 7.44
N LEU A 211 -3.81 -13.22 7.04
CA LEU A 211 -4.03 -11.77 6.90
C LEU A 211 -4.67 -11.45 5.54
N PRO A 212 -5.96 -11.11 5.47
CA PRO A 212 -6.63 -10.89 4.19
C PRO A 212 -6.04 -9.72 3.42
N ILE A 213 -6.06 -9.84 2.10
CA ILE A 213 -5.64 -8.79 1.17
C ILE A 213 -6.82 -8.43 0.28
N ILE A 214 -7.16 -7.14 0.18
CA ILE A 214 -8.19 -6.64 -0.73
C ILE A 214 -7.51 -5.87 -1.86
N ILE A 215 -7.72 -6.34 -3.09
CA ILE A 215 -7.22 -5.70 -4.31
C ILE A 215 -8.35 -4.90 -4.94
N PHE A 216 -8.15 -3.59 -5.08
CA PHE A 216 -9.21 -2.72 -5.59
C PHE A 216 -8.64 -1.54 -6.37
N ASN A 217 -9.51 -0.88 -7.13
CA ASN A 217 -9.17 0.37 -7.81
C ASN A 217 -9.39 1.54 -6.85
N ALA A 218 -8.31 2.15 -6.40
CA ALA A 218 -8.37 3.27 -5.48
C ALA A 218 -8.71 4.61 -6.15
N THR A 219 -8.94 4.69 -7.46
CA THR A 219 -9.35 5.94 -8.14
C THR A 219 -10.86 6.12 -8.19
N GLN A 220 -11.62 5.15 -7.69
CA GLN A 220 -13.08 5.21 -7.66
C GLN A 220 -13.55 5.78 -6.30
N PRO A 221 -14.49 6.74 -6.29
CA PRO A 221 -15.00 7.31 -5.05
C PRO A 221 -15.51 6.23 -4.08
N ASP A 222 -15.23 6.43 -2.79
CA ASP A 222 -15.65 5.63 -1.64
C ASP A 222 -15.15 4.18 -1.63
N THR A 223 -14.29 3.77 -2.56
CA THR A 223 -13.78 2.39 -2.59
C THR A 223 -12.84 2.08 -1.43
N ILE A 224 -12.02 3.05 -1.00
CA ILE A 224 -11.17 2.87 0.19
C ILE A 224 -12.05 2.70 1.44
N LEU A 225 -13.12 3.49 1.56
CA LEU A 225 -14.09 3.40 2.65
C LEU A 225 -14.78 2.04 2.68
N LYS A 226 -15.33 1.61 1.53
CA LYS A 226 -15.96 0.28 1.38
C LYS A 226 -15.01 -0.85 1.76
N ALA A 227 -13.77 -0.79 1.26
CA ALA A 227 -12.77 -1.80 1.54
C ALA A 227 -12.39 -1.84 3.04
N ALA A 228 -12.23 -0.67 3.67
CA ALA A 228 -11.97 -0.57 5.11
C ALA A 228 -13.17 -0.99 5.98
N HIS A 229 -14.37 -1.01 5.40
CA HIS A 229 -15.60 -1.46 6.07
C HIS A 229 -15.89 -2.95 5.86
N GLY A 230 -15.10 -3.66 5.05
CA GLY A 230 -15.37 -5.04 4.69
C GLY A 230 -16.55 -5.20 3.70
N ASP A 231 -16.98 -4.11 3.06
CA ASP A 231 -17.98 -4.18 1.99
C ASP A 231 -17.37 -4.86 0.76
N HIS A 232 -18.20 -5.52 -0.04
CA HIS A 232 -17.77 -6.14 -1.30
C HIS A 232 -17.28 -5.09 -2.29
N THR A 233 -15.95 -4.90 -2.34
CA THR A 233 -15.26 -4.08 -3.32
C THR A 233 -13.97 -4.76 -3.74
N GLY A 234 -13.74 -4.79 -5.05
CA GLY A 234 -12.56 -5.44 -5.62
C GLY A 234 -12.55 -6.95 -5.46
N THR A 235 -11.37 -7.51 -5.22
CA THR A 235 -11.13 -8.95 -5.03
C THR A 235 -10.50 -9.19 -3.68
N ILE A 236 -11.04 -10.13 -2.92
CA ILE A 236 -10.49 -10.56 -1.64
C ILE A 236 -9.57 -11.77 -1.89
N ILE A 237 -8.33 -11.70 -1.39
CA ILE A 237 -7.42 -12.83 -1.30
C ILE A 237 -7.36 -13.23 0.17
N GLY A 238 -7.82 -14.42 0.49
CA GLY A 238 -7.89 -14.85 1.88
C GLY A 238 -8.69 -16.13 2.12
N ILE A 239 -9.08 -16.31 3.37
CA ILE A 239 -10.01 -17.35 3.80
C ILE A 239 -11.42 -16.80 3.68
N SER A 240 -12.31 -17.57 3.05
CA SER A 240 -13.73 -17.23 2.87
C SER A 240 -14.53 -17.28 4.17
#